data_AF-A0A0C5C058-F1
#
_entry.id   AF-A0A0C5C058-F1
#
_cell.length_a   1.000
_cell.length_b   1.000
_cell.length_c   1.000
_cell.angle_alpha   90.00
_cell.angle_beta   90.00
_cell.angle_gamma   90.00
#
_symmetry.space_group_name_H-M   'P 1'
#
loop_
_entity.id
_entity.type
_entity.pdbx_description
1 polymer ?
#
loop_
_entity_poly.entity_id
_entity_poly.type
_entity_poly.pdbx_seq_one_letter_code
_entity_poly.pdbx_strand_id
1 'polypeptide(L)'
;MKQTNSINKGKKLIVLGFVTIALLFIIYGRYQDPELLTPSAIDSIQRIAYGFYITLLASFGAIAFGLYRYHKGKIQNNEKNISTIIALVAWNSKSKKIFIATFIGYGIFFSLVSGTLVYQPEVSFSIHYGAEIPSGFVAPCCGDIGYMPKIIIYLTEHVGLQIIPINLVLQIIVSYLVALNTSIAINAYTFSKKGSGMSGIGAIAGAFIACPTCAGTFFSVFIGTASGIALSIALAQLQTALIAISIPILLVTPYIMARKLRNPDGSCKIL
;
A
#
# COMPACT_ATOMS: atom_id res chain seq x y z
N MET A 1 -2.66 6.03 -33.83
CA MET A 1 -1.45 6.76 -33.38
C MET A 1 -1.62 7.48 -32.02
N LYS A 2 -2.71 8.23 -31.79
CA LYS A 2 -2.95 9.00 -30.54
C LYS A 2 -3.08 8.11 -29.27
N GLN A 3 -3.66 6.91 -29.39
CA GLN A 3 -3.93 6.02 -28.26
C GLN A 3 -2.72 5.18 -27.81
N THR A 4 -1.92 4.64 -28.75
CA THR A 4 -0.62 3.98 -28.45
C THR A 4 0.33 4.94 -27.70
N ASN A 5 0.26 6.23 -28.02
CA ASN A 5 1.01 7.28 -27.33
C ASN A 5 0.54 7.45 -25.87
N SER A 6 -0.77 7.32 -25.58
CA SER A 6 -1.30 7.38 -24.20
C SER A 6 -0.81 6.19 -23.35
N ILE A 7 -0.78 4.98 -23.91
CA ILE A 7 -0.29 3.78 -23.21
C ILE A 7 1.19 3.93 -22.87
N ASN A 8 2.02 4.33 -23.85
CA ASN A 8 3.46 4.50 -23.64
C ASN A 8 3.77 5.64 -22.67
N LYS A 9 3.06 6.77 -22.75
CA LYS A 9 3.18 7.86 -21.77
C LYS A 9 2.77 7.40 -20.36
N GLY A 10 1.70 6.63 -20.23
CA GLY A 10 1.26 6.06 -18.95
C GLY A 10 2.33 5.16 -18.34
N LYS A 11 2.90 4.22 -19.12
CA LYS A 11 4.01 3.37 -18.68
C LYS A 11 5.22 4.16 -18.22
N LYS A 12 5.64 5.18 -19.00
CA LYS A 12 6.78 6.04 -18.64
C LYS A 12 6.55 6.76 -17.30
N LEU A 13 5.35 7.25 -17.04
CA LEU A 13 5.02 7.91 -15.76
C LEU A 13 5.05 6.94 -14.58
N ILE A 14 4.57 5.71 -14.75
CA ILE A 14 4.62 4.68 -13.72
C ILE A 14 6.08 4.33 -13.39
N VAL A 15 6.90 4.06 -14.41
CA VAL A 15 8.32 3.73 -14.24
C VAL A 15 9.07 4.90 -13.60
N LEU A 16 8.83 6.12 -14.07
CA LEU A 16 9.43 7.33 -13.50
C LEU A 16 9.10 7.44 -12.01
N GLY A 17 7.84 7.28 -11.62
CA GLY A 17 7.45 7.36 -10.20
C GLY A 17 8.14 6.32 -9.32
N PHE A 18 8.21 5.05 -9.75
CA PHE A 18 8.92 4.02 -8.98
C PHE A 18 10.44 4.28 -8.90
N VAL A 19 11.06 4.70 -10.00
CA VAL A 19 12.49 5.04 -10.02
C VAL A 19 12.78 6.25 -9.12
N THR A 20 11.93 7.29 -9.15
CA THR A 20 12.06 8.45 -8.27
C THR A 20 11.94 8.04 -6.80
N ILE A 21 11.00 7.17 -6.44
CA ILE A 21 10.87 6.66 -5.06
C ILE A 21 12.15 5.92 -4.64
N ALA A 22 12.67 5.01 -5.48
CA ALA A 22 13.89 4.28 -5.17
C ALA A 22 15.10 5.22 -4.98
N LEU A 23 15.25 6.20 -5.89
CA LEU A 23 16.31 7.22 -5.78
C LEU A 23 16.15 8.08 -4.53
N LEU A 24 14.93 8.47 -4.16
CA LEU A 24 14.67 9.21 -2.93
C LEU A 24 15.19 8.45 -1.71
N PHE A 25 14.89 7.16 -1.59
CA PHE A 25 15.38 6.34 -0.48
C PHE A 25 16.91 6.21 -0.47
N ILE A 26 17.53 5.99 -1.64
CA ILE A 26 18.99 5.86 -1.76
C ILE A 26 19.69 7.18 -1.40
N ILE A 27 19.18 8.31 -1.91
CA ILE A 27 19.74 9.63 -1.65
C ILE A 27 19.55 10.00 -0.18
N TYR A 28 18.35 9.78 0.37
CA TYR A 28 18.08 10.10 1.76
C TYR A 28 18.86 9.23 2.74
N GLY A 29 19.14 7.96 2.37
CA GLY A 29 19.95 7.04 3.15
C GLY A 29 21.34 7.59 3.51
N ARG A 30 21.86 8.57 2.75
CA ARG A 30 23.15 9.23 3.06
C ARG A 30 23.10 10.22 4.23
N TYR A 31 21.92 10.64 4.67
CA TYR A 31 21.75 11.59 5.78
C TYR A 31 21.42 10.89 7.10
N GLN A 32 21.66 9.57 7.17
CA GLN A 32 21.34 8.76 8.35
C GLN A 32 22.48 8.74 9.37
N ASP A 33 23.70 9.05 8.97
CA ASP A 33 24.86 9.03 9.85
C ASP A 33 24.75 10.16 10.90
N PRO A 34 24.72 9.82 12.21
CA PRO A 34 24.58 10.81 13.27
C PRO A 34 25.75 11.80 13.34
N GLU A 35 26.91 11.45 12.77
CA GLU A 35 28.08 12.34 12.67
C GLU A 35 27.83 13.56 11.76
N LEU A 36 26.84 13.51 10.86
CA LEU A 36 26.45 14.64 10.01
C LEU A 36 25.54 15.65 10.73
N LEU A 37 25.09 15.35 11.96
CA LEU A 37 24.20 16.21 12.76
C LEU A 37 25.01 17.24 13.54
N THR A 38 25.61 18.17 12.81
CA THR A 38 26.11 19.40 13.42
C THR A 38 24.95 20.37 13.65
N PRO A 39 24.96 21.22 14.69
CA PRO A 39 23.90 22.20 14.94
C PRO A 39 23.60 23.12 13.74
N SER A 40 24.59 23.37 12.90
CA SER A 40 24.47 24.14 11.65
C SER A 40 23.79 23.37 10.50
N ALA A 41 23.76 22.03 10.55
CA ALA A 41 23.16 21.19 9.51
C ALA A 41 21.69 20.84 9.76
N ILE A 42 21.18 20.98 11.00
CA ILE A 42 19.83 20.55 11.40
C ILE A 42 18.74 21.17 10.51
N ASP A 43 18.76 22.50 10.34
CA ASP A 43 17.78 23.20 9.49
C ASP A 43 17.83 22.75 8.02
N SER A 44 19.04 22.45 7.53
CA SER A 44 19.25 21.99 6.16
C SER A 44 18.67 20.59 5.97
N ILE A 45 18.94 19.66 6.90
CA ILE A 45 18.41 18.30 6.83
C ILE A 45 16.88 18.31 6.97
N GLN A 46 16.32 19.18 7.81
CA GLN A 46 14.87 19.31 7.94
C GLN A 46 14.21 19.79 6.63
N ARG A 47 14.82 20.72 5.91
CA ARG A 47 14.34 21.12 4.57
C ARG A 47 14.40 19.98 3.56
N ILE A 48 15.47 19.18 3.59
CA ILE A 48 15.61 17.98 2.76
C ILE A 48 14.52 16.97 3.11
N ALA A 49 14.19 16.81 4.39
CA ALA A 49 13.12 15.92 4.85
C ALA A 49 11.74 16.32 4.31
N TYR A 50 11.41 17.61 4.32
CA TYR A 50 10.17 18.09 3.67
C TYR A 50 10.19 17.86 2.15
N GLY A 51 11.33 18.15 1.50
CA GLY A 51 11.52 17.89 0.07
C GLY A 51 11.34 16.41 -0.30
N PHE A 52 11.79 15.50 0.57
CA PHE A 52 11.59 14.07 0.44
C PHE A 52 10.09 13.71 0.37
N TYR A 53 9.28 14.17 1.33
CA TYR A 53 7.84 13.87 1.35
C TYR A 53 7.07 14.52 0.21
N ILE A 54 7.41 15.76 -0.18
CA ILE A 54 6.80 16.43 -1.34
C ILE A 54 7.06 15.61 -2.61
N THR A 55 8.30 15.17 -2.81
CA THR A 55 8.69 14.39 -3.99
C THR A 55 8.08 12.98 -3.96
N LEU A 56 7.96 12.38 -2.78
CA LEU A 56 7.26 11.11 -2.57
C LEU A 56 5.79 11.19 -2.97
N LEU A 57 5.07 12.23 -2.50
CA LEU A 57 3.68 12.48 -2.86
C LEU A 57 3.52 12.74 -4.37
N ALA A 58 4.41 13.55 -4.96
CA ALA A 58 4.42 13.78 -6.41
C ALA A 58 4.63 12.48 -7.20
N SER A 59 5.49 11.58 -6.70
CA SER A 59 5.75 10.28 -7.31
C SER A 59 4.51 9.37 -7.25
N PHE A 60 3.79 9.33 -6.13
CA PHE A 60 2.50 8.63 -6.05
C PHE A 60 1.48 9.22 -7.04
N GLY A 61 1.41 10.55 -7.15
CA GLY A 61 0.54 11.22 -8.13
C GLY A 61 0.88 10.82 -9.57
N ALA A 62 2.17 10.78 -9.92
CA ALA A 62 2.63 10.34 -11.24
C ALA A 62 2.27 8.87 -11.53
N ILE A 63 2.42 7.97 -10.55
CA ILE A 63 2.03 6.56 -10.67
C ILE A 63 0.52 6.43 -10.87
N ALA A 64 -0.29 7.09 -10.03
CA ALA A 64 -1.75 7.04 -10.11
C ALA A 64 -2.26 7.56 -11.46
N PHE A 65 -1.73 8.69 -11.93
CA PHE A 65 -2.07 9.25 -13.23
C PHE A 65 -1.57 8.40 -14.40
N GLY A 66 -0.38 7.81 -14.27
CA GLY A 66 0.18 6.87 -15.23
C GLY A 66 -0.68 5.61 -15.38
N LEU A 67 -1.14 5.02 -14.27
CA LEU A 67 -2.07 3.90 -14.24
C LEU A 67 -3.40 4.27 -14.89
N TYR A 68 -3.98 5.43 -14.57
CA TYR A 68 -5.20 5.91 -15.21
C TYR A 68 -5.07 5.98 -16.73
N ARG A 69 -4.01 6.62 -17.24
CA ARG A 69 -3.75 6.72 -18.68
C ARG A 69 -3.48 5.36 -19.33
N TYR A 70 -2.78 4.47 -18.64
CA TYR A 70 -2.48 3.12 -19.11
C TYR A 70 -3.76 2.30 -19.28
N HIS A 71 -4.61 2.22 -18.25
CA HIS A 71 -5.88 1.49 -18.30
C HIS A 71 -6.84 2.07 -19.33
N LYS A 72 -7.03 3.40 -19.34
CA LYS A 72 -7.88 4.08 -20.31
C LYS A 72 -7.44 3.82 -21.75
N GLY A 73 -6.13 3.91 -22.02
CA GLY A 73 -5.58 3.62 -23.34
C GLY A 73 -5.78 2.17 -23.78
N LYS A 74 -5.61 1.21 -22.86
CA LYS A 74 -5.82 -0.22 -23.14
C LYS A 74 -7.28 -0.55 -23.47
N ILE A 75 -8.23 0.03 -22.75
CA ILE A 75 -9.67 -0.17 -23.00
C ILE A 75 -10.07 0.42 -24.35
N GLN A 76 -9.60 1.63 -24.67
CA GLN A 76 -9.92 2.30 -25.93
C GLN A 76 -9.29 1.62 -27.16
N ASN A 77 -8.14 0.96 -26.99
CA ASN A 77 -7.48 0.21 -28.06
C ASN A 77 -8.16 -1.13 -28.38
N ASN A 78 -9.10 -1.61 -27.56
CA ASN A 78 -9.78 -2.92 -27.72
C ASN A 78 -8.82 -4.11 -27.96
N GLU A 79 -7.59 -4.05 -27.43
CA GLU A 79 -6.61 -5.14 -27.56
C GLU A 79 -7.06 -6.38 -26.77
N LYS A 80 -7.06 -7.57 -27.37
CA LYS A 80 -7.43 -8.85 -26.71
C LYS A 80 -6.34 -9.44 -25.81
N ASN A 81 -5.61 -8.58 -25.10
CA ASN A 81 -4.49 -8.97 -24.23
C ASN A 81 -4.95 -9.15 -22.77
N ILE A 82 -4.24 -9.98 -22.00
CA ILE A 82 -4.54 -10.23 -20.57
C ILE A 82 -4.55 -8.92 -19.77
N SER A 83 -3.61 -8.00 -20.06
CA SER A 83 -3.57 -6.68 -19.43
C SER A 83 -4.82 -5.84 -19.71
N THR A 84 -5.44 -6.03 -20.88
CA THR A 84 -6.68 -5.34 -21.25
C THR A 84 -7.87 -5.94 -20.51
N ILE A 85 -7.90 -7.25 -20.31
CA ILE A 85 -8.92 -7.92 -19.47
C ILE A 85 -8.85 -7.37 -18.04
N ILE A 86 -7.64 -7.27 -17.46
CA ILE A 86 -7.45 -6.65 -16.13
C ILE A 86 -7.96 -5.20 -16.14
N ALA A 87 -7.62 -4.42 -17.16
CA ALA A 87 -8.07 -3.03 -17.28
C ALA A 87 -9.59 -2.92 -17.40
N LEU A 88 -10.23 -3.76 -18.21
CA LEU A 88 -11.67 -3.81 -18.42
C LEU A 88 -12.41 -4.16 -17.13
N VAL A 89 -11.94 -5.18 -16.40
CA VAL A 89 -12.53 -5.57 -15.11
C VAL A 89 -12.39 -4.46 -14.09
N ALA A 90 -11.19 -3.87 -13.96
CA ALA A 90 -10.92 -2.79 -13.02
C ALA A 90 -11.70 -1.49 -13.33
N TRP A 91 -12.06 -1.25 -14.60
CA TRP A 91 -12.77 -0.04 -15.02
C TRP A 91 -14.30 -0.13 -14.89
N ASN A 92 -14.84 -1.30 -14.58
CA ASN A 92 -16.27 -1.48 -14.31
C ASN A 92 -16.68 -0.67 -13.06
N SER A 93 -17.82 0.04 -13.10
CA SER A 93 -18.32 0.85 -11.99
C SER A 93 -18.53 0.06 -10.70
N LYS A 94 -18.97 -1.21 -10.79
CA LYS A 94 -19.10 -2.11 -9.63
C LYS A 94 -17.72 -2.48 -9.06
N SER A 95 -16.80 -2.90 -9.92
CA SER A 95 -15.43 -3.25 -9.53
C SER A 95 -14.69 -2.05 -8.92
N LYS A 96 -14.88 -0.85 -9.47
CA LYS A 96 -14.31 0.40 -8.93
C LYS A 96 -14.81 0.72 -7.52
N LYS A 97 -16.10 0.50 -7.22
CA LYS A 97 -16.64 0.69 -5.86
C LYS A 97 -16.02 -0.30 -4.88
N ILE A 98 -15.93 -1.58 -5.27
CA ILE A 98 -15.29 -2.63 -4.46
C ILE A 98 -13.81 -2.27 -4.23
N PHE A 99 -13.09 -1.90 -5.29
CA PHE A 99 -11.70 -1.50 -5.22
C PHE A 99 -11.49 -0.37 -4.22
N ILE A 100 -12.28 0.71 -4.30
CA ILE A 100 -12.15 1.85 -3.38
C ILE A 100 -12.46 1.44 -1.94
N ALA A 101 -13.52 0.68 -1.71
CA ALA A 101 -13.89 0.21 -0.38
C ALA A 101 -12.80 -0.68 0.23
N THR A 102 -12.27 -1.65 -0.54
CA THR A 102 -11.18 -2.51 -0.10
C THR A 102 -9.88 -1.74 0.10
N PHE A 103 -9.54 -0.79 -0.78
CA PHE A 103 -8.33 0.02 -0.68
C PHE A 103 -8.33 0.86 0.60
N ILE A 104 -9.43 1.53 0.92
CA ILE A 104 -9.56 2.33 2.14
C ILE A 104 -9.60 1.43 3.37
N GLY A 105 -10.46 0.41 3.39
CA GLY A 105 -10.61 -0.47 4.55
C GLY A 105 -9.31 -1.20 4.89
N TYR A 106 -8.62 -1.74 3.88
CA TYR A 106 -7.33 -2.39 4.08
C TYR A 106 -6.24 -1.37 4.42
N GLY A 107 -6.27 -0.17 3.86
CA GLY A 107 -5.33 0.91 4.20
C GLY A 107 -5.40 1.31 5.68
N ILE A 108 -6.61 1.46 6.24
CA ILE A 108 -6.82 1.73 7.67
C ILE A 108 -6.29 0.57 8.50
N PHE A 109 -6.66 -0.66 8.13
CA PHE A 109 -6.18 -1.84 8.81
C PHE A 109 -4.64 -1.94 8.82
N PHE A 110 -4.00 -1.68 7.67
CA PHE A 110 -2.55 -1.69 7.54
C PHE A 110 -1.89 -0.59 8.40
N SER A 111 -2.49 0.60 8.51
CA SER A 111 -1.94 1.66 9.38
C SER A 111 -1.90 1.28 10.86
N LEU A 112 -2.88 0.50 11.33
CA LEU A 112 -2.91 -0.03 12.70
C LEU A 112 -1.80 -1.07 12.92
N VAL A 113 -1.61 -1.95 11.94
CA VAL A 113 -0.65 -3.06 12.03
C VAL A 113 0.80 -2.63 11.83
N SER A 114 1.04 -1.66 10.96
CA SER A 114 2.39 -1.18 10.62
C SER A 114 3.01 -0.24 11.66
N GLY A 115 2.31 0.01 12.77
CA GLY A 115 2.73 1.00 13.77
C GLY A 115 2.66 2.43 13.25
N THR A 116 1.89 2.69 12.19
CA THR A 116 1.63 4.06 11.73
C THR A 116 0.69 4.78 12.71
N LEU A 117 -0.28 4.05 13.28
CA LEU A 117 -1.01 4.49 14.46
C LEU A 117 -0.45 3.74 15.68
N VAL A 118 0.15 4.48 16.61
CA VAL A 118 0.78 3.93 17.81
C VAL A 118 -0.11 4.23 19.01
N TYR A 119 -0.45 3.19 19.78
CA TYR A 119 -1.13 3.33 21.06
C TYR A 119 -0.27 2.74 22.17
N GLN A 120 0.17 3.58 23.11
CA GLN A 120 0.99 3.19 24.26
C GLN A 120 0.28 3.59 25.57
N PRO A 121 -0.56 2.71 26.14
CA PRO A 121 -1.29 3.02 27.37
C PRO A 121 -0.39 3.12 28.60
N GLU A 122 0.77 2.48 28.59
CA GLU A 122 1.73 2.46 29.71
C GLU A 122 2.69 3.66 29.71
N VAL A 123 2.67 4.49 28.66
CA VAL A 123 3.58 5.63 28.48
C VAL A 123 2.75 6.88 28.25
N SER A 124 2.93 7.91 29.09
CA SER A 124 2.42 9.26 28.81
C SER A 124 3.44 10.03 27.98
N PHE A 125 3.02 10.52 26.81
CA PHE A 125 3.94 11.23 25.92
C PHE A 125 4.42 12.56 26.47
N SER A 126 3.60 13.27 27.26
CA SER A 126 4.04 14.51 27.90
C SER A 126 5.05 14.25 29.01
N ILE A 127 4.85 13.22 29.83
CA ILE A 127 5.74 12.90 30.96
C ILE A 127 7.05 12.25 30.49
N HIS A 128 6.97 11.30 29.56
CA HIS A 128 8.14 10.49 29.18
C HIS A 128 8.95 11.07 28.03
N TYR A 129 8.31 11.80 27.11
CA TYR A 129 8.99 12.40 25.96
C TYR A 129 9.03 13.94 26.02
N GLY A 130 8.45 14.56 27.07
CA GLY A 130 8.36 16.01 27.17
C GLY A 130 7.53 16.64 26.05
N ALA A 131 6.65 15.86 25.40
CA ALA A 131 5.91 16.30 24.25
C ALA A 131 4.75 17.22 24.67
N GLU A 132 4.64 18.38 24.03
CA GLU A 132 3.42 19.18 24.10
C GLU A 132 2.33 18.50 23.29
N ILE A 133 1.12 18.36 23.83
CA ILE A 133 0.03 17.64 23.18
C ILE A 133 -1.12 18.61 22.90
N PRO A 134 -1.63 18.70 21.66
CA PRO A 134 -1.18 18.03 20.45
C PRO A 134 0.04 18.72 19.81
N SER A 135 0.98 17.94 19.26
CA SER A 135 2.09 18.48 18.48
C SER A 135 2.52 17.52 17.37
N GLY A 136 3.28 18.01 16.40
CA GLY A 136 3.85 17.17 15.36
C GLY A 136 5.16 17.74 14.84
N PHE A 137 6.12 16.86 14.62
CA PHE A 137 7.44 17.22 14.12
C PHE A 137 7.97 16.17 13.15
N VAL A 138 8.91 16.58 12.30
CA VAL A 138 9.62 15.67 11.42
C VAL A 138 10.93 15.31 12.10
N ALA A 139 11.14 14.04 12.41
CA ALA A 139 12.45 13.54 12.82
C ALA A 139 13.26 13.29 11.54
N PRO A 140 14.28 14.13 11.25
CA PRO A 140 14.97 14.07 9.98
C PRO A 140 15.98 12.92 9.89
N CYS A 141 16.38 12.29 11.00
CA CYS A 141 17.52 11.38 11.02
C CYS A 141 17.34 10.15 11.90
N CYS A 142 18.38 9.33 11.84
CA CYS A 142 18.82 8.43 12.91
C CYS A 142 18.02 7.14 13.03
N GLY A 143 17.85 6.44 11.91
CA GLY A 143 17.27 5.11 11.88
C GLY A 143 17.65 4.39 10.58
N ASP A 144 17.13 3.18 10.41
CA ASP A 144 17.44 2.32 9.27
C ASP A 144 17.02 2.91 7.93
N ILE A 145 17.65 2.46 6.84
CA ILE A 145 17.31 2.85 5.47
C ILE A 145 15.81 2.65 5.24
N GLY A 146 15.13 3.72 4.82
CA GLY A 146 13.70 3.72 4.55
C GLY A 146 12.80 4.08 5.73
N TYR A 147 13.36 4.14 6.94
CA TYR A 147 12.62 4.56 8.13
C TYR A 147 12.70 6.07 8.39
N MET A 148 13.67 6.74 7.76
CA MET A 148 13.89 8.18 7.85
C MET A 148 13.68 8.87 6.48
N PRO A 149 13.25 10.15 6.47
CA PRO A 149 12.77 10.92 7.63
C PRO A 149 11.41 10.40 8.08
N LYS A 150 11.09 10.42 9.38
CA LYS A 150 9.76 10.06 9.88
C LYS A 150 9.01 11.28 10.38
N ILE A 151 7.70 11.33 10.16
CA ILE A 151 6.83 12.34 10.77
C ILE A 151 6.22 11.71 12.02
N ILE A 152 6.30 12.40 13.15
CA ILE A 152 5.67 12.01 14.42
C ILE A 152 4.63 13.06 14.77
N ILE A 153 3.42 12.63 15.09
CA ILE A 153 2.32 13.48 15.54
C ILE A 153 1.77 12.88 16.84
N TYR A 154 1.84 13.65 17.92
CA TYR A 154 1.19 13.30 19.18
C TYR A 154 -0.22 13.86 19.17
N LEU A 155 -1.22 12.96 19.18
CA LEU A 155 -2.63 13.33 19.18
C LEU A 155 -3.17 13.45 20.61
N THR A 156 -2.83 12.49 21.46
CA THR A 156 -3.18 12.44 22.89
C THR A 156 -2.01 11.88 23.70
N GLU A 157 -2.14 11.83 25.03
CA GLU A 157 -1.14 11.28 25.96
C GLU A 157 -0.66 9.86 25.62
N HIS A 158 -1.50 9.07 24.95
CA HIS A 158 -1.23 7.66 24.67
C HIS A 158 -1.37 7.29 23.18
N VAL A 159 -1.86 8.22 22.33
CA VAL A 159 -2.10 7.97 20.90
C VAL A 159 -1.21 8.88 20.06
N GLY A 160 -0.38 8.24 19.24
CA GLY A 160 0.51 8.91 18.30
C GLY A 160 0.32 8.40 16.88
N LEU A 161 0.66 9.23 15.90
CA LEU A 161 0.78 8.85 14.50
C LEU A 161 2.25 8.96 14.10
N GLN A 162 2.80 7.91 13.49
CA GLN A 162 4.15 7.90 12.97
C GLN A 162 4.14 7.52 11.48
N ILE A 163 4.45 8.46 10.60
CA ILE A 163 4.52 8.19 9.17
C ILE A 163 5.95 7.80 8.82
N ILE A 164 6.20 6.50 8.74
CA ILE A 164 7.48 5.94 8.28
C ILE A 164 7.42 5.81 6.75
N PRO A 165 8.37 6.38 5.98
CA PRO A 165 8.30 6.40 4.52
C PRO A 165 8.14 5.04 3.86
N ILE A 166 8.93 4.04 4.27
CA ILE A 166 8.83 2.70 3.69
C ILE A 166 7.49 2.04 4.01
N ASN A 167 6.96 2.23 5.23
CA ASN A 167 5.65 1.72 5.60
C ASN A 167 4.53 2.40 4.81
N LEU A 168 4.64 3.71 4.55
CA LEU A 168 3.70 4.43 3.70
C LEU A 168 3.71 3.89 2.26
N VAL A 169 4.89 3.64 1.69
CA VAL A 169 5.01 3.05 0.35
C VAL A 169 4.42 1.64 0.31
N LEU A 170 4.75 0.81 1.30
CA LEU A 170 4.19 -0.54 1.43
C LEU A 170 2.67 -0.51 1.61
N GLN A 171 2.16 0.39 2.45
CA GLN A 171 0.73 0.58 2.68
C GLN A 171 0.01 0.86 1.37
N ILE A 172 0.51 1.80 0.56
CA ILE A 172 -0.12 2.14 -0.73
C ILE A 172 -0.04 0.99 -1.72
N ILE A 173 1.13 0.35 -1.87
CA ILE A 173 1.34 -0.75 -2.83
C ILE A 173 0.49 -1.97 -2.45
N VAL A 174 0.60 -2.44 -1.21
CA VAL A 174 -0.11 -3.65 -0.76
C VAL A 174 -1.62 -3.40 -0.75
N SER A 175 -2.10 -2.25 -0.28
CA SER A 175 -3.54 -1.91 -0.35
C SER A 175 -4.05 -1.87 -1.78
N TYR A 176 -3.27 -1.32 -2.72
CA TYR A 176 -3.62 -1.31 -4.14
C TYR A 176 -3.72 -2.72 -4.70
N LEU A 177 -2.74 -3.58 -4.42
CA LEU A 177 -2.71 -4.95 -4.91
C LEU A 177 -3.85 -5.80 -4.32
N VAL A 178 -4.10 -5.69 -3.01
CA VAL A 178 -5.21 -6.39 -2.37
C VAL A 178 -6.53 -5.91 -2.95
N ALA A 179 -6.75 -4.60 -3.06
CA ALA A 179 -7.95 -4.05 -3.66
C ALA A 179 -8.16 -4.51 -5.12
N LEU A 180 -7.10 -4.55 -5.93
CA LEU A 180 -7.15 -5.04 -7.30
C LEU A 180 -7.56 -6.51 -7.34
N ASN A 181 -6.89 -7.37 -6.55
CA ASN A 181 -7.19 -8.80 -6.47
C ASN A 181 -8.62 -9.07 -6.00
N THR A 182 -9.07 -8.41 -4.94
CA THR A 182 -10.43 -8.54 -4.41
C THR A 182 -11.47 -8.05 -5.44
N SER A 183 -11.22 -6.94 -6.12
CA SER A 183 -12.13 -6.39 -7.12
C SER A 183 -12.29 -7.31 -8.34
N ILE A 184 -11.21 -7.97 -8.78
CA ILE A 184 -11.25 -8.95 -9.87
C ILE A 184 -11.91 -10.24 -9.40
N ALA A 185 -11.56 -10.74 -8.21
CA ALA A 185 -12.11 -11.96 -7.65
C ALA A 185 -13.62 -11.86 -7.47
N ILE A 186 -14.12 -10.82 -6.80
CA ILE A 186 -15.57 -10.64 -6.59
C ILE A 186 -16.30 -10.51 -7.92
N ASN A 187 -15.73 -9.79 -8.90
CA ASN A 187 -16.35 -9.67 -10.21
C ASN A 187 -16.29 -10.98 -11.01
N ALA A 188 -15.29 -11.84 -10.81
CA ALA A 188 -15.25 -13.18 -11.40
C ALA A 188 -16.28 -14.12 -10.76
N TYR A 189 -16.42 -14.07 -9.42
CA TYR A 189 -17.32 -14.95 -8.66
C TYR A 189 -18.79 -14.59 -8.82
N THR A 190 -19.14 -13.30 -8.84
CA THR A 190 -20.54 -12.86 -9.03
C THR A 190 -21.11 -13.28 -10.38
N PHE A 191 -20.26 -13.44 -11.40
CA PHE A 191 -20.66 -13.95 -12.71
C PHE A 191 -20.67 -15.49 -12.77
N SER A 192 -19.83 -16.17 -11.97
CA SER A 192 -19.80 -17.64 -11.89
C SER A 192 -20.99 -18.24 -11.11
N LYS A 193 -21.64 -17.47 -10.21
CA LYS A 193 -22.82 -17.91 -9.46
C LYS A 193 -23.98 -16.94 -9.65
N LYS A 194 -24.80 -17.20 -10.67
CA LYS A 194 -26.18 -16.70 -10.75
C LYS A 194 -27.05 -17.51 -9.75
N GLY A 195 -26.82 -17.32 -8.45
CA GLY A 195 -27.61 -17.97 -7.38
C GLY A 195 -26.82 -18.26 -6.09
N SER A 196 -27.46 -18.00 -4.95
CA SER A 196 -27.05 -18.20 -3.54
C SER A 196 -26.27 -17.05 -2.86
N GLY A 197 -26.97 -16.41 -1.93
CA GLY A 197 -26.57 -15.23 -1.17
C GLY A 197 -25.60 -15.49 -0.01
N MET A 198 -24.38 -15.90 -0.32
CA MET A 198 -23.30 -16.04 0.67
C MET A 198 -21.97 -15.44 0.18
N SER A 199 -22.05 -14.26 -0.45
CA SER A 199 -20.95 -13.62 -1.18
C SER A 199 -19.96 -12.84 -0.28
N GLY A 200 -20.38 -12.44 0.93
CA GLY A 200 -19.54 -11.60 1.81
C GLY A 200 -18.38 -12.33 2.49
N ILE A 201 -18.64 -13.51 3.04
CA ILE A 201 -17.69 -14.21 3.94
C ILE A 201 -16.50 -14.80 3.16
N GLY A 202 -16.74 -15.35 1.97
CA GLY A 202 -15.66 -15.89 1.11
C GLY A 202 -14.75 -14.81 0.50
N ALA A 203 -15.29 -13.61 0.24
CA ALA A 203 -14.50 -12.48 -0.26
C ALA A 203 -13.61 -11.87 0.82
N ILE A 204 -14.10 -11.82 2.07
CA ILE A 204 -13.32 -11.40 3.25
C ILE A 204 -12.20 -12.41 3.51
N ALA A 205 -12.51 -13.71 3.53
CA ALA A 205 -11.48 -14.76 3.66
C ALA A 205 -10.43 -14.69 2.54
N GLY A 206 -10.82 -14.43 1.29
CA GLY A 206 -9.90 -14.25 0.16
C GLY A 206 -8.96 -13.03 0.28
N ALA A 207 -9.44 -11.92 0.86
CA ALA A 207 -8.61 -10.75 1.12
C ALA A 207 -7.57 -10.99 2.23
N PHE A 208 -7.90 -11.80 3.24
CA PHE A 208 -6.97 -12.19 4.32
C PHE A 208 -6.02 -13.33 3.94
N ILE A 209 -6.43 -14.26 3.07
CA ILE A 209 -5.55 -15.29 2.49
C ILE A 209 -4.40 -14.62 1.69
N ALA A 210 -4.64 -13.44 1.12
CA ALA A 210 -3.66 -12.72 0.31
C ALA A 210 -2.60 -11.96 1.12
N CYS A 211 -2.78 -11.79 2.44
CA CYS A 211 -1.78 -11.21 3.35
C CYS A 211 -1.78 -11.97 4.70
N PRO A 212 -1.00 -13.06 4.83
CA PRO A 212 -0.93 -13.83 6.08
C PRO A 212 -0.49 -13.00 7.29
N THR A 213 0.39 -12.01 7.08
CA THR A 213 0.79 -11.02 8.10
C THR A 213 -0.39 -10.24 8.65
N CYS A 214 -1.29 -9.82 7.76
CA CYS A 214 -2.45 -9.03 8.11
C CYS A 214 -3.47 -9.84 8.91
N ALA A 215 -3.69 -11.10 8.54
CA ALA A 215 -4.51 -12.00 9.33
C ALA A 215 -3.92 -12.17 10.74
N GLY A 216 -2.62 -12.46 10.83
CA GLY A 216 -1.95 -12.69 12.11
C GLY A 216 -2.00 -11.50 13.07
N THR A 217 -1.77 -10.27 12.59
CA THR A 217 -1.87 -9.09 13.45
C THR A 217 -3.32 -8.71 13.77
N PHE A 218 -4.28 -8.94 12.86
CA PHE A 218 -5.72 -8.80 13.17
C PHE A 218 -6.12 -9.69 14.33
N PHE A 219 -5.72 -10.97 14.30
CA PHE A 219 -5.98 -11.93 15.38
C PHE A 219 -5.32 -11.49 16.70
N SER A 220 -4.14 -10.88 16.66
CA SER A 220 -3.49 -10.39 17.87
C SER A 220 -4.15 -9.15 18.48
N VAL A 221 -4.59 -8.18 17.66
CA VAL A 221 -5.14 -6.90 18.16
C VAL A 221 -6.59 -7.07 18.62
N PHE A 222 -7.38 -7.90 17.92
CA PHE A 222 -8.82 -8.02 18.20
C PHE A 222 -9.22 -9.26 18.99
N ILE A 223 -8.45 -10.35 18.93
CA ILE A 223 -8.84 -11.60 19.61
C ILE A 223 -8.09 -11.80 20.94
N GLY A 224 -7.02 -11.06 21.25
CA GLY A 224 -6.52 -10.85 22.62
C GLY A 224 -6.17 -12.11 23.44
N THR A 225 -6.21 -13.30 22.83
CA THR A 225 -5.88 -14.54 23.49
C THR A 225 -4.36 -14.64 23.62
N ALA A 226 -3.85 -15.35 24.64
CA ALA A 226 -2.41 -15.59 24.82
C ALA A 226 -1.72 -16.14 23.55
N SER A 227 -2.47 -16.82 22.67
CA SER A 227 -2.02 -17.25 21.34
C SER A 227 -1.76 -16.11 20.35
N GLY A 228 -2.49 -14.99 20.43
CA GLY A 228 -2.32 -13.82 19.55
C GLY A 228 -1.03 -13.05 19.86
N ILE A 229 -0.65 -12.95 21.13
CA ILE A 229 0.59 -12.28 21.56
C ILE A 229 1.81 -13.11 21.13
N ALA A 230 1.78 -14.43 21.33
CA ALA A 230 2.83 -15.34 20.87
C ALA A 230 2.95 -15.36 19.33
N LEU A 231 1.80 -15.38 18.64
CA LEU A 231 1.75 -15.30 17.17
C LEU A 231 2.29 -13.97 16.65
N SER A 232 2.05 -12.86 17.33
CA SER A 232 2.60 -11.54 16.96
C SER A 232 4.11 -11.46 17.09
N ILE A 233 4.69 -12.00 18.16
CA ILE A 233 6.15 -12.01 18.36
C ILE A 233 6.81 -12.90 17.30
N ALA A 234 6.22 -14.08 17.02
CA ALA A 234 6.70 -14.97 15.97
C ALA A 234 6.57 -14.35 14.56
N LEU A 235 5.46 -13.65 14.30
CA LEU A 235 5.22 -12.99 13.02
C LEU A 235 6.07 -11.74 12.84
N ALA A 236 6.36 -10.97 13.90
CA ALA A 236 7.22 -9.78 13.82
C ALA A 236 8.61 -10.12 13.29
N GLN A 237 9.17 -11.27 13.72
CA GLN A 237 10.44 -11.80 13.21
C GLN A 237 10.33 -12.25 11.73
N LEU A 238 9.14 -12.66 11.28
CA LEU A 238 8.90 -13.18 9.93
C LEU A 238 8.25 -12.15 8.98
N GLN A 239 7.95 -10.94 9.45
CA GLN A 239 7.20 -9.92 8.71
C GLN A 239 7.88 -9.58 7.38
N THR A 240 9.20 -9.42 7.38
CA THR A 240 9.98 -9.15 6.16
C THR A 240 9.86 -10.28 5.15
N ALA A 241 9.92 -11.54 5.59
CA ALA A 241 9.77 -12.71 4.72
C ALA A 241 8.34 -12.82 4.17
N LEU A 242 7.34 -12.55 4.99
CA LEU A 242 5.93 -12.58 4.57
C LEU A 242 5.59 -11.45 3.59
N ILE A 243 6.15 -10.25 3.76
CA ILE A 243 6.05 -9.16 2.78
C ILE A 243 6.76 -9.55 1.48
N ALA A 244 7.96 -10.12 1.57
CA ALA A 244 8.74 -10.56 0.42
C ALA A 244 8.04 -11.66 -0.40
N ILE A 245 7.26 -12.54 0.24
CA ILE A 245 6.50 -13.60 -0.43
C ILE A 245 5.13 -13.11 -0.92
N SER A 246 4.42 -12.30 -0.12
CA SER A 246 3.06 -11.85 -0.44
C SER A 246 3.01 -10.89 -1.63
N ILE A 247 3.99 -9.97 -1.77
CA ILE A 247 4.00 -9.01 -2.88
C ILE A 247 4.08 -9.72 -4.25
N PRO A 248 5.00 -10.68 -4.50
CA PRO A 248 5.00 -11.47 -5.74
C PRO A 248 3.69 -12.20 -6.00
N ILE A 249 3.11 -12.84 -4.98
CA ILE A 249 1.83 -13.56 -5.11
C ILE A 249 0.71 -12.59 -5.52
N LEU A 250 0.63 -11.44 -4.85
CA LEU A 250 -0.33 -10.38 -5.12
C LEU A 250 -0.16 -9.75 -6.51
N LEU A 251 1.06 -9.72 -7.05
CA LEU A 251 1.33 -9.26 -8.41
C LEU A 251 0.94 -10.29 -9.47
N VAL A 252 1.15 -11.58 -9.21
CA VAL A 252 0.86 -12.67 -10.16
C VAL A 252 -0.63 -13.02 -10.21
N THR A 253 -1.32 -12.95 -9.08
CA THR A 253 -2.73 -13.36 -8.95
C THR A 253 -3.70 -12.68 -9.95
N PRO A 254 -3.63 -11.36 -10.21
CA PRO A 254 -4.48 -10.70 -11.21
C PRO A 254 -4.29 -11.27 -12.61
N TYR A 255 -3.05 -11.66 -12.97
CA TYR A 255 -2.77 -12.25 -14.27
C TYR A 255 -3.33 -13.67 -14.38
N ILE A 256 -3.24 -14.48 -13.32
CA ILE A 256 -3.83 -15.82 -13.28
C ILE A 256 -5.36 -15.71 -13.39
N MET A 257 -5.99 -14.82 -12.63
CA MET A 257 -7.43 -14.59 -12.68
C MET A 257 -7.87 -14.10 -14.06
N ALA A 258 -7.16 -13.12 -14.64
CA ALA A 258 -7.48 -12.60 -15.96
C ALA A 258 -7.34 -13.65 -17.08
N ARG A 259 -6.40 -14.61 -16.96
CA ARG A 259 -6.33 -15.76 -17.88
C ARG A 259 -7.57 -16.64 -17.81
N LYS A 260 -8.10 -16.91 -16.61
CA LYS A 260 -9.35 -17.69 -16.44
C LYS A 260 -10.58 -16.97 -17.00
N LEU A 261 -10.56 -15.64 -16.96
CA LEU A 261 -11.61 -14.75 -17.47
C LEU A 261 -11.53 -14.52 -18.99
N ARG A 262 -10.52 -15.05 -19.67
CA ARG A 262 -10.38 -14.96 -21.13
C ARG A 262 -11.15 -16.08 -21.82
N ASN A 263 -11.91 -15.73 -22.87
CA ASN A 263 -12.53 -16.68 -23.79
C ASN A 263 -11.52 -17.20 -24.83
N PRO A 264 -11.82 -18.30 -25.54
CA PRO A 264 -10.98 -18.82 -26.62
C PRO A 264 -10.72 -17.80 -27.74
N ASP A 265 -11.68 -16.91 -28.00
CA ASP A 265 -11.59 -15.83 -28.99
C ASP A 265 -10.82 -14.59 -28.50
N GLY A 266 -10.31 -14.64 -27.25
CA GLY A 266 -9.58 -13.56 -26.59
C GLY A 266 -10.45 -12.50 -25.91
N SER A 267 -11.77 -12.60 -25.99
CA SER A 267 -12.69 -11.67 -25.30
C SER A 267 -12.77 -11.94 -23.79
N CYS A 268 -13.34 -11.01 -23.04
CA CYS A 268 -13.52 -11.12 -21.59
C CYS A 268 -14.86 -11.83 -21.31
N LYS A 269 -14.88 -12.87 -20.47
CA LYS A 269 -16.09 -13.63 -20.09
C LYS A 269 -17.18 -12.83 -19.38
N ILE A 270 -16.81 -11.67 -18.86
CA ILE A 270 -17.58 -10.90 -17.87
C ILE A 270 -18.20 -9.63 -18.46
N LEU A 271 -18.02 -9.41 -19.76
CA LEU A 271 -18.53 -8.32 -20.57
C LEU A 271 -19.33 -8.89 -21.72
#